data_AF-X1KLU3-F1
#
_entry.id   AF-X1KLU3-F1
#
_cell.length_a   1.000
_cell.length_b   1.000
_cell.length_c   1.000
_cell.angle_alpha   90.00
_cell.angle_beta   90.00
_cell.angle_gamma   90.00
#
_symmetry.space_group_name_H-M   'P 1'
#
loop_
_entity.id
_entity.type
_entity.pdbx_description
1 polymer ?
#
loop_
_entity_poly.entity_id
_entity_poly.type
_entity_poly.pdbx_seq_one_letter_code
_entity_poly.pdbx_strand_id
1 'polypeptide(L)'
;VEYLKRAMLQAAPISSQRDLAWFLASYARTANSRLVGKDIPTMISVRSALEAALGLKFEGDKGEHFFRSTLVQTVFYGLFSAWVLWCKKRPNTALDYFDWHTAVWHLQVPVMQALFGQIVTPAHVGPLDLEDTLDWAAATLNRVDRASFFSAFEEGKAVQYFYEPFLEAFDPELRKQLGVWYTPPEIVRYMVARVDTVLREELDIADGLADPKVFVLDPCCGTGSYLVEVLRHIYQTLKSKGADALLASDLKQAALKRVFGFEILPAPFVVSHMQLGLLLQNLGAPLSDTTHERAGVYLTNALTGWEPLDPEKEKAFQAMLTGFPQLLEEQADARKVKQQVPILVILGNPPYNAFAGTATTKEEKDSVAPYKESLTKKWGIKKFNLDDLYIRFFRMAERRI
;
A
#
# COMPACT_ATOMS: atom_id res chain seq x y z
N VAL A 1 -27.53 15.69 6.49
CA VAL A 1 -27.28 14.64 7.51
C VAL A 1 -25.82 14.61 7.95
N GLU A 2 -24.85 14.54 7.03
CA GLU A 2 -23.42 14.47 7.36
C GLU A 2 -22.91 15.64 8.21
N TYR A 3 -23.20 16.89 7.82
CA TYR A 3 -22.87 18.08 8.59
C TYR A 3 -23.44 18.04 10.02
N LEU A 4 -24.72 17.68 10.17
CA LEU A 4 -25.36 17.56 11.49
C LEU A 4 -24.69 16.50 12.34
N LYS A 5 -24.34 15.34 11.77
CA LYS A 5 -23.61 14.29 12.50
C LYS A 5 -22.23 14.78 12.95
N ARG A 6 -21.49 15.51 12.11
CA ARG A 6 -20.20 16.12 12.49
C ARG A 6 -20.36 17.09 13.65
N ALA A 7 -21.33 18.00 13.57
CA ALA A 7 -21.57 19.03 14.58
C ALA A 7 -22.03 18.41 15.92
N MET A 8 -23.01 17.52 15.88
CA MET A 8 -23.59 16.91 17.09
C MET A 8 -22.60 15.99 17.82
N LEU A 9 -21.68 15.36 17.08
CA LEU A 9 -20.69 14.45 17.64
C LEU A 9 -19.31 15.12 17.78
N GLN A 10 -19.20 16.45 17.68
CA GLN A 10 -17.91 17.16 17.74
C GLN A 10 -17.27 17.21 19.14
N ALA A 11 -17.93 16.75 20.20
CA ALA A 11 -17.32 16.64 21.53
C ALA A 11 -17.13 15.18 22.01
N ALA A 12 -17.79 14.20 21.37
CA ALA A 12 -17.77 12.80 21.79
C ALA A 12 -16.39 12.12 21.63
N PRO A 13 -15.87 11.37 22.61
CA PRO A 13 -14.66 10.58 22.40
C PRO A 13 -14.88 9.51 21.32
N ILE A 14 -13.83 9.17 20.58
CA ILE A 14 -13.87 8.14 19.52
C ILE A 14 -13.13 6.90 19.99
N SER A 15 -13.86 5.80 20.22
CA SER A 15 -13.27 4.52 20.64
C SER A 15 -13.27 3.46 19.54
N SER A 16 -14.05 3.66 18.47
CA SER A 16 -14.23 2.72 17.36
C SER A 16 -13.46 3.13 16.11
N GLN A 17 -12.77 2.19 15.47
CA GLN A 17 -12.07 2.41 14.19
C GLN A 17 -13.04 2.81 13.08
N ARG A 18 -14.24 2.23 13.08
CA ARG A 18 -15.28 2.51 12.07
C ARG A 18 -15.76 3.96 12.18
N ASP A 19 -15.91 4.48 13.39
CA ASP A 19 -16.32 5.87 13.59
C ASP A 19 -15.21 6.83 13.18
N LEU A 20 -13.97 6.56 13.58
CA LEU A 20 -12.81 7.34 13.15
C LEU A 20 -12.71 7.37 11.61
N ALA A 21 -12.82 6.20 10.98
CA ALA A 21 -12.80 6.04 9.54
C ALA A 21 -13.93 6.83 8.87
N TRP A 22 -15.14 6.81 9.43
CA TRP A 22 -16.26 7.58 8.92
C TRP A 22 -16.01 9.10 8.99
N PHE A 23 -15.51 9.62 10.12
CA PHE A 23 -15.21 11.05 10.26
C PHE A 23 -14.12 11.49 9.29
N LEU A 24 -13.01 10.76 9.22
CA LEU A 24 -11.91 11.10 8.31
C LEU A 24 -12.36 11.02 6.85
N ALA A 25 -13.12 9.98 6.47
CA ALA A 25 -13.70 9.88 5.13
C ALA A 25 -14.65 11.03 4.82
N SER A 26 -15.41 11.48 5.82
CA SER A 26 -16.28 12.64 5.73
C SER A 26 -15.48 13.89 5.34
N TYR A 27 -14.45 14.23 6.10
CA TYR A 27 -13.58 15.38 5.78
C TYR A 27 -12.85 15.21 4.46
N ALA A 28 -12.40 14.00 4.14
CA ALA A 28 -11.79 13.67 2.86
C ALA A 28 -12.75 13.93 1.69
N ARG A 29 -14.04 13.59 1.80
CA ARG A 29 -15.03 13.94 0.75
C ARG A 29 -15.14 15.44 0.57
N THR A 30 -15.16 16.21 1.66
CA THR A 30 -15.14 17.68 1.58
C THR A 30 -13.88 18.19 0.87
N ALA A 31 -12.70 17.67 1.22
CA ALA A 31 -11.44 17.99 0.54
C ALA A 31 -11.50 17.64 -0.95
N ASN A 32 -11.97 16.44 -1.30
CA ASN A 32 -12.07 16.00 -2.69
C ASN A 32 -13.00 16.88 -3.52
N SER A 33 -14.15 17.29 -2.96
CA SER A 33 -15.06 18.22 -3.63
C SER A 33 -14.44 19.60 -3.86
N ARG A 34 -13.60 20.09 -2.93
CA ARG A 34 -12.90 21.38 -3.06
C ARG A 34 -11.81 21.36 -4.14
N LEU A 35 -11.30 20.19 -4.50
CA LEU A 35 -10.32 20.03 -5.59
C LEU A 35 -10.96 20.03 -6.99
N VAL A 36 -12.28 19.91 -7.11
CA VAL A 36 -12.95 19.86 -8.42
C VAL A 36 -12.76 21.18 -9.15
N GLY A 37 -12.22 21.11 -10.37
CA GLY A 37 -11.97 22.29 -11.21
C GLY A 37 -10.74 23.12 -10.81
N LYS A 38 -9.98 22.69 -9.79
CA LYS A 38 -8.69 23.29 -9.45
C LYS A 38 -7.59 22.55 -10.20
N ASP A 39 -6.78 23.29 -10.96
CA ASP A 39 -5.58 22.78 -11.60
C ASP A 39 -4.40 23.69 -11.25
N ILE A 40 -3.62 23.28 -10.25
CA ILE A 40 -2.43 24.00 -9.80
C ILE A 40 -1.16 23.29 -10.30
N PRO A 41 -0.06 24.01 -10.57
CA PRO A 41 1.18 23.41 -11.09
C PRO A 41 1.67 22.17 -10.31
N THR A 42 1.49 22.17 -8.98
CA THR A 42 1.85 21.06 -8.11
C THR A 42 1.03 19.80 -8.37
N MET A 43 -0.27 19.94 -8.63
CA MET A 43 -1.12 18.80 -8.98
C MET A 43 -0.71 18.21 -10.33
N ILE A 44 -0.36 19.06 -11.30
CA ILE A 44 0.17 18.61 -12.60
C ILE A 44 1.48 17.84 -12.40
N SER A 45 2.41 18.38 -11.60
CA SER A 45 3.70 17.74 -11.32
C SER A 45 3.54 16.39 -10.62
N VAL A 46 2.71 16.32 -9.57
CA VAL A 46 2.41 15.07 -8.85
C VAL A 46 1.71 14.07 -9.78
N ARG A 47 0.77 14.50 -10.61
CA ARG A 47 0.12 13.65 -11.62
C ARG A 47 1.15 13.03 -12.55
N SER A 48 1.97 13.87 -13.21
CA SER A 48 2.99 13.39 -14.16
C SER A 48 3.98 12.43 -13.51
N ALA A 49 4.39 12.69 -12.27
CA ALA A 49 5.29 11.80 -11.54
C ALA A 49 4.66 10.43 -11.25
N LEU A 50 3.40 10.41 -10.78
CA LEU A 50 2.67 9.16 -10.53
C LEU A 50 2.39 8.38 -11.82
N GLU A 51 2.00 9.07 -12.90
CA GLU A 51 1.82 8.44 -14.21
C GLU A 51 3.12 7.78 -14.71
N ALA A 52 4.23 8.50 -14.61
CA ALA A 52 5.54 8.00 -15.05
C ALA A 52 6.00 6.81 -14.19
N ALA A 53 5.92 6.92 -12.86
CA ALA A 53 6.37 5.89 -11.94
C ALA A 53 5.52 4.61 -11.98
N LEU A 54 4.19 4.75 -12.13
CA LEU A 54 3.25 3.63 -12.03
C LEU A 54 2.77 3.13 -13.41
N GLY A 55 3.12 3.81 -14.50
CA GLY A 55 2.63 3.48 -15.84
C GLY A 55 1.11 3.63 -15.95
N LEU A 56 0.55 4.61 -15.25
CA LEU A 56 -0.89 4.92 -15.26
C LEU A 56 -1.16 6.16 -16.13
N LYS A 57 -2.39 6.28 -16.62
CA LYS A 57 -2.87 7.49 -17.31
C LYS A 57 -4.16 8.00 -16.69
N PHE A 58 -4.15 9.23 -16.19
CA PHE A 58 -5.31 9.89 -15.59
C PHE A 58 -6.04 10.74 -16.64
N GLU A 59 -6.69 10.07 -17.60
CA GLU A 59 -7.39 10.72 -18.72
C GLU A 59 -8.92 10.64 -18.59
N GLY A 60 -9.59 11.70 -19.06
CA GLY A 60 -11.05 11.84 -19.00
C GLY A 60 -11.61 11.96 -17.58
N ASP A 61 -12.94 12.02 -17.46
CA ASP A 61 -13.61 12.26 -16.17
C ASP A 61 -13.28 11.19 -15.12
N LYS A 62 -13.14 9.93 -15.55
CA LYS A 62 -12.78 8.81 -14.67
C LYS A 62 -11.33 8.89 -14.19
N GLY A 63 -10.40 9.21 -15.09
CA GLY A 63 -8.99 9.37 -14.72
C GLY A 63 -8.78 10.57 -13.80
N GLU A 64 -9.47 11.68 -14.07
CA GLU A 64 -9.44 12.87 -13.23
C GLU A 64 -9.99 12.59 -11.82
N HIS A 65 -11.15 11.94 -11.74
CA HIS A 65 -11.72 11.52 -10.46
C HIS A 65 -10.76 10.62 -9.68
N PHE A 66 -10.16 9.63 -10.35
CA PHE A 66 -9.21 8.71 -9.73
C PHE A 66 -7.95 9.42 -9.22
N PHE A 67 -7.39 10.37 -9.98
CA PHE A 67 -6.25 11.17 -9.56
C PHE A 67 -6.56 11.97 -8.29
N ARG A 68 -7.67 12.72 -8.27
CA ARG A 68 -8.05 13.53 -7.09
C ARG A 68 -8.33 12.66 -5.88
N SER A 69 -9.06 11.55 -6.05
CA SER A 69 -9.32 10.60 -4.97
C SER A 69 -8.01 9.98 -4.44
N THR A 70 -7.02 9.72 -5.29
CA THR A 70 -5.69 9.24 -4.87
C THR A 70 -4.92 10.30 -4.09
N LEU A 71 -4.98 11.56 -4.53
CA LEU A 71 -4.33 12.69 -3.85
C LEU A 71 -4.88 12.87 -2.44
N VAL A 72 -6.21 12.93 -2.32
CA VAL A 72 -6.90 13.08 -1.03
C VAL A 72 -6.63 11.89 -0.11
N GLN A 73 -6.70 10.67 -0.64
CA GLN A 73 -6.34 9.48 0.14
C GLN A 73 -4.89 9.57 0.65
N THR A 74 -3.94 9.96 -0.19
CA THR A 74 -2.52 10.12 0.20
C THR A 74 -2.37 11.09 1.38
N VAL A 75 -3.10 12.22 1.35
CA VAL A 75 -3.09 13.20 2.45
C VAL A 75 -3.71 12.62 3.72
N PHE A 76 -4.92 12.08 3.66
CA PHE A 76 -5.62 11.61 4.86
C PHE A 76 -4.99 10.36 5.47
N TYR A 77 -4.47 9.43 4.65
CA TYR A 77 -3.72 8.28 5.15
C TYR A 77 -2.32 8.65 5.64
N GLY A 78 -1.66 9.61 5.01
CA GLY A 78 -0.43 10.19 5.53
C GLY A 78 -0.64 10.80 6.92
N LEU A 79 -1.73 11.55 7.10
CA LEU A 79 -2.10 12.13 8.38
C LEU A 79 -2.41 11.08 9.44
N PHE A 80 -3.23 10.08 9.10
CA PHE A 80 -3.55 8.98 10.01
C PHE A 80 -2.30 8.18 10.41
N SER A 81 -1.44 7.85 9.45
CA SER A 81 -0.18 7.14 9.70
C SER A 81 0.76 7.93 10.60
N ALA A 82 0.92 9.23 10.33
CA ALA A 82 1.68 10.14 11.17
C ALA A 82 1.13 10.19 12.60
N TRP A 83 -0.19 10.23 12.77
CA TRP A 83 -0.84 10.20 14.08
C TRP A 83 -0.62 8.88 14.83
N VAL A 84 -0.74 7.73 14.16
CA VAL A 84 -0.47 6.40 14.77
C VAL A 84 0.97 6.34 15.29
N LEU A 85 1.94 6.75 14.46
CA LEU A 85 3.35 6.75 14.83
C LEU A 85 3.65 7.77 15.95
N TRP A 86 3.00 8.94 15.90
CA TRP A 86 3.10 9.95 16.95
C TRP A 86 2.57 9.45 18.30
N CYS A 87 1.44 8.74 18.30
CA CYS A 87 0.87 8.13 19.50
C CYS A 87 1.81 7.09 20.12
N LYS A 88 2.42 6.23 19.30
CA LYS A 88 3.31 5.16 19.79
C LYS A 88 4.57 5.66 20.49
N LYS A 89 5.04 6.85 20.15
CA LYS A 89 6.21 7.47 20.80
C LYS A 89 5.86 8.12 22.14
N ARG A 90 4.59 8.03 22.58
CA ARG A 90 4.07 8.74 23.76
C ARG A 90 3.24 7.83 24.65
N PRO A 91 3.21 8.07 25.97
CA PRO A 91 2.27 7.40 26.84
C PRO A 91 0.84 7.88 26.55
N ASN A 92 -0.16 7.03 26.80
CA ASN A 92 -1.58 7.37 26.65
C ASN A 92 -2.01 8.54 27.55
N THR A 93 -1.24 8.85 28.59
CA THR A 93 -1.49 9.96 29.53
C THR A 93 -0.86 11.29 29.11
N ALA A 94 -0.17 11.34 27.97
CA ALA A 94 0.43 12.59 27.49
C ALA A 94 -0.66 13.63 27.16
N LEU A 95 -0.49 14.85 27.67
CA LEU A 95 -1.39 15.98 27.43
C LEU A 95 -1.16 16.65 26.06
N ASP A 96 -0.13 16.24 25.34
CA ASP A 96 0.20 16.74 24.01
C ASP A 96 -0.93 16.42 23.03
N TYR A 97 -1.13 17.33 22.07
CA TYR A 97 -2.03 17.15 20.94
C TYR A 97 -1.21 16.91 19.66
N PHE A 98 -1.75 16.07 18.79
CA PHE A 98 -1.22 15.86 17.45
C PHE A 98 -1.52 17.08 16.58
N ASP A 99 -0.48 17.61 15.95
CA ASP A 99 -0.55 18.71 15.00
C ASP A 99 -0.27 18.18 13.59
N TRP A 100 -1.17 18.48 12.64
CA TRP A 100 -1.00 18.04 11.26
C TRP A 100 0.14 18.78 10.56
N HIS A 101 0.51 19.98 11.00
CA HIS A 101 1.66 20.71 10.43
C HIS A 101 2.98 19.97 10.65
N THR A 102 3.08 19.17 11.72
CA THR A 102 4.25 18.35 12.01
C THR A 102 4.15 16.93 11.46
N ALA A 103 3.04 16.55 10.81
CA ALA A 103 2.78 15.18 10.37
C ALA A 103 3.88 14.61 9.47
N VAL A 104 4.44 15.43 8.58
CA VAL A 104 5.50 15.03 7.65
C VAL A 104 6.76 14.50 8.36
N TRP A 105 7.05 14.97 9.58
CA TRP A 105 8.20 14.53 10.39
C TRP A 105 7.98 13.18 11.08
N HIS A 106 6.73 12.72 11.13
CA HIS A 106 6.38 11.42 11.70
C HIS A 106 6.32 10.31 10.66
N LEU A 107 6.20 10.65 9.37
CA LEU A 107 6.17 9.67 8.28
C LEU A 107 7.55 8.99 8.13
N GLN A 108 7.58 7.67 8.26
CA GLN A 108 8.79 6.86 8.15
C GLN A 108 9.09 6.39 6.71
N VAL A 109 8.09 6.37 5.83
CA VAL A 109 8.24 5.87 4.45
C VAL A 109 8.63 7.05 3.54
N PRO A 110 9.84 7.05 2.93
CA PRO A 110 10.36 8.23 2.21
C PRO A 110 9.48 8.72 1.06
N VAL A 111 8.97 7.80 0.22
CA VAL A 111 8.08 8.18 -0.90
C VAL A 111 6.80 8.86 -0.40
N MET A 112 6.29 8.44 0.76
CA MET A 112 5.10 9.05 1.37
C MET A 112 5.40 10.39 2.00
N GLN A 113 6.55 10.52 2.66
CA GLN A 113 7.02 11.82 3.14
C GLN A 113 7.16 12.82 1.98
N ALA A 114 7.69 12.38 0.84
CA ALA A 114 7.80 13.19 -0.36
C ALA A 114 6.43 13.56 -0.95
N LEU A 115 5.56 12.58 -1.22
CA LEU A 115 4.22 12.84 -1.78
C LEU A 115 3.36 13.71 -0.86
N PHE A 116 3.34 13.41 0.44
CA PHE A 116 2.63 14.19 1.44
C PHE A 116 3.23 15.61 1.54
N GLY A 117 4.55 15.72 1.61
CA GLY A 117 5.28 16.99 1.70
C GLY A 117 5.19 17.87 0.44
N GLN A 118 4.80 17.31 -0.72
CA GLN A 118 4.48 18.11 -1.90
C GLN A 118 3.09 18.76 -1.81
N ILE A 119 2.15 18.14 -1.10
CA ILE A 119 0.75 18.61 -1.03
C ILE A 119 0.52 19.44 0.23
N VAL A 120 1.04 18.98 1.36
CA VAL A 120 0.79 19.52 2.69
C VAL A 120 1.88 20.53 3.03
N THR A 121 1.83 21.67 2.34
CA THR A 121 2.71 22.83 2.58
C THR A 121 1.90 24.13 2.64
N PRO A 122 2.41 25.19 3.27
CA PRO A 122 1.75 26.50 3.26
C PRO A 122 1.45 27.02 1.84
N ALA A 123 2.30 26.70 0.86
CA ALA A 123 2.14 27.14 -0.52
C ALA A 123 1.01 26.41 -1.27
N HIS A 124 0.56 25.25 -0.81
CA HIS A 124 -0.40 24.41 -1.53
C HIS A 124 -1.71 24.19 -0.76
N VAL A 125 -1.67 24.04 0.56
CA VAL A 125 -2.85 23.79 1.40
C VAL A 125 -3.87 24.93 1.28
N GLY A 126 -3.42 26.19 1.33
CA GLY A 126 -4.27 27.37 1.18
C GLY A 126 -4.95 27.44 -0.20
N PRO A 127 -4.20 27.45 -1.32
CA PRO A 127 -4.80 27.45 -2.67
C PRO A 127 -5.74 26.27 -2.94
N LEU A 128 -5.44 25.10 -2.37
CA LEU A 128 -6.29 23.92 -2.48
C LEU A 128 -7.50 23.95 -1.53
N ASP A 129 -7.60 24.91 -0.61
CA ASP A 129 -8.66 25.03 0.40
C ASP A 129 -8.73 23.76 1.28
N LEU A 130 -7.57 23.25 1.70
CA LEU A 130 -7.48 22.02 2.49
C LEU A 130 -7.32 22.25 4.00
N GLU A 131 -6.98 23.48 4.42
CA GLU A 131 -6.60 23.80 5.80
C GLU A 131 -7.66 23.37 6.81
N ASP A 132 -8.91 23.84 6.66
CA ASP A 132 -10.01 23.46 7.56
C ASP A 132 -10.20 21.94 7.64
N THR A 133 -10.07 21.24 6.51
CA THR A 133 -10.30 19.79 6.46
C THR A 133 -9.21 19.03 7.21
N LEU A 134 -7.98 19.55 7.21
CA LEU A 134 -6.86 19.00 7.96
C LEU A 134 -6.98 19.34 9.45
N ASP A 135 -7.42 20.55 9.80
CA ASP A 135 -7.72 20.93 11.18
C ASP A 135 -8.82 20.05 11.78
N TRP A 136 -9.91 19.84 11.06
CA TRP A 136 -11.00 18.96 11.52
C TRP A 136 -10.54 17.51 11.65
N ALA A 137 -9.70 17.02 10.74
CA ALA A 137 -9.13 15.70 10.81
C ALA A 137 -8.21 15.54 12.03
N ALA A 138 -7.31 16.50 12.28
CA ALA A 138 -6.44 16.51 13.46
C ALA A 138 -7.23 16.60 14.76
N ALA A 139 -8.24 17.47 14.84
CA ALA A 139 -9.13 17.58 15.99
C ALA A 139 -9.88 16.26 16.28
N THR A 140 -10.27 15.53 15.24
CA THR A 140 -10.90 14.21 15.35
C THR A 140 -9.92 13.16 15.87
N LEU A 141 -8.70 13.12 15.32
CA LEU A 141 -7.63 12.22 15.76
C LEU A 141 -7.25 12.46 17.24
N ASN A 142 -7.25 13.72 17.68
CA ASN A 142 -6.96 14.11 19.05
C ASN A 142 -8.01 13.69 20.09
N ARG A 143 -9.20 13.29 19.64
CA ARG A 143 -10.30 12.83 20.51
C ARG A 143 -10.47 11.32 20.51
N VAL A 144 -9.58 10.60 19.83
CA VAL A 144 -9.55 9.15 19.88
C VAL A 144 -9.09 8.71 21.28
N ASP A 145 -9.86 7.83 21.90
CA ASP A 145 -9.41 7.09 23.08
C ASP A 145 -8.32 6.11 22.66
N ARG A 146 -7.07 6.52 22.85
CA ARG A 146 -5.88 5.78 22.40
C ARG A 146 -5.82 4.39 23.03
N ALA A 147 -6.22 4.23 24.29
CA ALA A 147 -6.13 2.94 24.98
C ALA A 147 -7.09 1.93 24.35
N SER A 148 -8.36 2.28 24.22
CA SER A 148 -9.37 1.44 23.56
C SER A 148 -9.02 1.19 22.08
N PHE A 149 -8.58 2.23 21.38
CA PHE A 149 -8.22 2.15 19.97
C PHE A 149 -7.06 1.18 19.73
N PHE A 150 -5.95 1.35 20.48
CA PHE A 150 -4.74 0.53 20.30
C PHE A 150 -4.84 -0.87 20.88
N SER A 151 -5.64 -1.10 21.93
CA SER A 151 -5.94 -2.45 22.41
C SER A 151 -6.58 -3.30 21.31
N ALA A 152 -7.60 -2.76 20.64
CA ALA A 152 -8.20 -3.42 19.48
C ALA A 152 -7.24 -3.46 18.26
N PHE A 153 -6.24 -2.58 18.21
CA PHE A 153 -5.23 -2.48 17.16
C PHE A 153 -4.14 -3.54 17.24
N GLU A 154 -3.75 -3.93 18.45
CA GLU A 154 -2.72 -4.94 18.71
C GLU A 154 -3.22 -6.38 18.55
N GLU A 155 -4.54 -6.61 18.58
CA GLU A 155 -5.18 -7.90 18.29
C GLU A 155 -5.10 -8.33 16.80
N GLY A 156 -4.31 -7.63 15.98
CA GLY A 156 -3.84 -8.09 14.68
C GLY A 156 -4.77 -7.82 13.50
N LYS A 157 -5.80 -6.97 13.67
CA LYS A 157 -6.80 -6.70 12.61
C LYS A 157 -7.17 -5.23 12.38
N ALA A 158 -6.84 -4.30 13.28
CA ALA A 158 -7.50 -2.98 13.23
C ALA A 158 -7.04 -2.02 12.13
N VAL A 159 -5.83 -2.16 11.59
CA VAL A 159 -5.42 -1.31 10.47
C VAL A 159 -6.32 -1.58 9.26
N GLN A 160 -6.69 -2.85 9.03
CA GLN A 160 -7.64 -3.25 7.99
C GLN A 160 -9.04 -2.71 8.29
N TYR A 161 -9.45 -2.75 9.56
CA TYR A 161 -10.73 -2.18 10.02
C TYR A 161 -10.78 -0.65 10.03
N PHE A 162 -9.68 0.06 9.76
CA PHE A 162 -9.72 1.50 9.48
C PHE A 162 -9.82 1.77 7.98
N TYR A 163 -9.00 1.11 7.16
CA TYR A 163 -8.94 1.39 5.73
C TYR A 163 -10.21 0.95 4.99
N GLU A 164 -10.80 -0.22 5.30
CA GLU A 164 -12.05 -0.64 4.64
C GLU A 164 -13.19 0.34 4.88
N PRO A 165 -13.53 0.68 6.15
CA PRO A 165 -14.66 1.55 6.40
C PRO A 165 -14.37 2.98 5.93
N PHE A 166 -13.09 3.40 5.89
CA PHE A 166 -12.71 4.69 5.35
C PHE A 166 -12.99 4.72 3.85
N LEU A 167 -12.49 3.74 3.09
CA LEU A 167 -12.63 3.73 1.64
C LEU A 167 -14.10 3.55 1.24
N GLU A 168 -14.83 2.70 1.95
CA GLU A 168 -16.28 2.53 1.79
C GLU A 168 -17.05 3.83 2.03
N ALA A 169 -16.70 4.57 3.08
CA ALA A 169 -17.34 5.85 3.36
C ALA A 169 -16.88 6.94 2.37
N PHE A 170 -15.59 6.98 2.01
CA PHE A 170 -14.99 8.05 1.22
C PHE A 170 -15.45 8.00 -0.24
N ASP A 171 -15.30 6.84 -0.88
CA ASP A 171 -15.52 6.68 -2.31
C ASP A 171 -15.95 5.23 -2.64
N PRO A 172 -17.23 4.88 -2.43
CA PRO A 172 -17.74 3.52 -2.62
C PRO A 172 -17.72 3.09 -4.09
N GLU A 173 -17.83 4.03 -5.03
CA GLU A 173 -17.70 3.76 -6.46
C GLU A 173 -16.25 3.42 -6.81
N LEU A 174 -15.30 4.22 -6.32
CA LEU A 174 -13.89 3.92 -6.53
C LEU A 174 -13.47 2.62 -5.85
N ARG A 175 -13.98 2.29 -4.66
CA ARG A 175 -13.76 0.97 -4.02
C ARG A 175 -14.15 -0.18 -4.95
N LYS A 176 -15.36 -0.10 -5.54
CA LYS A 176 -15.86 -1.11 -6.49
C LYS A 176 -15.04 -1.13 -7.77
N GLN A 177 -14.71 0.05 -8.29
CA GLN A 177 -13.93 0.19 -9.51
C GLN A 177 -12.56 -0.43 -9.31
N LEU A 178 -11.82 -0.04 -8.26
CA LEU A 178 -10.47 -0.51 -7.91
C LEU A 178 -10.42 -1.97 -7.46
N GLY A 179 -11.57 -2.63 -7.28
CA GLY A 179 -11.62 -4.01 -6.80
C GLY A 179 -10.83 -4.23 -5.51
N VAL A 180 -10.71 -3.20 -4.66
CA VAL A 180 -9.96 -3.28 -3.40
C VAL A 180 -10.83 -4.04 -2.41
N TRP A 181 -10.67 -5.35 -2.42
CA TRP A 181 -11.37 -6.28 -1.55
C TRP A 181 -10.40 -6.82 -0.52
N TYR A 182 -10.83 -6.81 0.74
CA TYR A 182 -10.09 -7.51 1.78
C TYR A 182 -10.21 -9.00 1.57
N THR A 183 -9.06 -9.66 1.41
CA THR A 183 -9.00 -11.10 1.48
C THR A 183 -9.32 -11.53 2.92
N PRO A 184 -10.35 -12.38 3.13
CA PRO A 184 -10.67 -12.85 4.47
C PRO A 184 -9.46 -13.50 5.15
N PRO A 185 -9.19 -13.22 6.45
CA PRO A 185 -8.02 -13.76 7.15
C PRO A 185 -7.91 -15.28 7.09
N GLU A 186 -9.04 -15.98 7.06
CA GLU A 186 -9.12 -17.44 6.95
C GLU A 186 -8.52 -17.93 5.62
N ILE A 187 -8.78 -17.21 4.53
CA ILE A 187 -8.26 -17.52 3.20
C ILE A 187 -6.76 -17.24 3.14
N VAL A 188 -6.32 -16.11 3.70
CA VAL A 188 -4.90 -15.75 3.77
C VAL A 188 -4.12 -16.81 4.55
N ARG A 189 -4.57 -17.17 5.76
CA ARG A 189 -3.96 -18.22 6.60
C ARG A 189 -3.89 -19.56 5.86
N TYR A 190 -4.99 -19.98 5.23
CA TYR A 190 -5.02 -21.23 4.49
C TYR A 190 -4.00 -21.25 3.34
N MET A 191 -3.97 -20.21 2.51
CA MET A 191 -3.07 -20.14 1.35
C MET A 191 -1.60 -20.11 1.79
N VAL A 192 -1.25 -19.33 2.80
CA VAL A 192 0.13 -19.27 3.32
C VAL A 192 0.55 -20.61 3.92
N ALA A 193 -0.30 -21.22 4.73
CA ALA A 193 -0.02 -22.55 5.29
C ALA A 193 0.15 -23.61 4.19
N ARG A 194 -0.70 -23.58 3.14
CA ARG A 194 -0.57 -24.54 2.02
C ARG A 194 0.73 -24.36 1.25
N VAL A 195 1.16 -23.12 1.02
CA VAL A 195 2.47 -22.84 0.39
C VAL A 195 3.61 -23.38 1.26
N ASP A 196 3.57 -23.14 2.59
CA ASP A 196 4.58 -23.68 3.51
C ASP A 196 4.63 -25.22 3.48
N THR A 197 3.48 -25.89 3.42
CA THR A 197 3.39 -27.35 3.26
C THR A 197 4.03 -27.81 1.95
N VAL A 198 3.71 -27.19 0.81
CA VAL A 198 4.28 -27.56 -0.50
C VAL A 198 5.80 -27.38 -0.51
N LEU A 199 6.31 -26.29 0.08
CA LEU A 199 7.77 -26.08 0.20
C LEU A 199 8.45 -27.23 0.95
N ARG A 200 7.83 -27.72 2.03
CA ARG A 200 8.40 -28.80 2.87
C ARG A 200 8.25 -30.18 2.26
N GLU A 201 7.07 -30.50 1.71
CA GLU A 201 6.71 -31.85 1.29
C GLU A 201 7.05 -32.15 -0.18
N GLU A 202 7.00 -31.14 -1.05
CA GLU A 202 7.15 -31.32 -2.50
C GLU A 202 8.45 -30.72 -3.05
N LEU A 203 9.05 -29.74 -2.36
CA LEU A 203 10.28 -29.06 -2.78
C LEU A 203 11.49 -29.33 -1.85
N ASP A 204 11.33 -30.21 -0.86
CA ASP A 204 12.38 -30.62 0.09
C ASP A 204 13.03 -29.46 0.87
N ILE A 205 12.29 -28.36 1.08
CA ILE A 205 12.73 -27.21 1.88
C ILE A 205 12.18 -27.38 3.30
N ALA A 206 12.94 -28.06 4.16
CA ALA A 206 12.51 -28.46 5.51
C ALA A 206 11.97 -27.30 6.38
N ASP A 207 12.52 -26.09 6.19
CA ASP A 207 12.15 -24.89 6.93
C ASP A 207 10.98 -24.11 6.32
N GLY A 208 10.45 -24.57 5.19
CA GLY A 208 9.38 -23.92 4.47
C GLY A 208 9.69 -22.45 4.21
N LEU A 209 8.75 -21.55 4.52
CA LEU A 209 8.90 -20.10 4.35
C LEU A 209 10.05 -19.49 5.16
N ALA A 210 10.48 -20.15 6.25
CA ALA A 210 11.58 -19.67 7.09
C ALA A 210 12.96 -19.91 6.46
N ASP A 211 13.08 -20.78 5.45
CA ASP A 211 14.36 -21.05 4.80
C ASP A 211 14.91 -19.77 4.14
N PRO A 212 16.20 -19.41 4.37
CA PRO A 212 16.81 -18.23 3.78
C PRO A 212 16.80 -18.19 2.24
N LYS A 213 16.65 -19.33 1.56
CA LYS A 213 16.59 -19.42 0.09
C LYS A 213 15.19 -19.12 -0.48
N VAL A 214 14.17 -19.08 0.36
CA VAL A 214 12.78 -18.84 -0.08
C VAL A 214 12.54 -17.33 -0.14
N PHE A 215 12.54 -16.76 -1.35
CA PHE A 215 12.14 -15.37 -1.57
C PHE A 215 10.67 -15.34 -1.96
N VAL A 216 9.90 -14.51 -1.28
CA VAL A 216 8.44 -14.41 -1.37
C VAL A 216 8.07 -13.07 -1.98
N LEU A 217 7.14 -13.06 -2.93
CA LEU A 217 6.56 -11.86 -3.51
C LEU A 217 5.03 -11.92 -3.44
N ASP A 218 4.43 -10.88 -2.88
CA ASP A 218 3.03 -10.51 -3.16
C ASP A 218 2.98 -9.35 -4.16
N PRO A 219 2.60 -9.60 -5.42
CA PRO A 219 2.65 -8.58 -6.48
C PRO A 219 1.52 -7.55 -6.38
N CYS A 220 0.55 -7.75 -5.49
CA CYS A 220 -0.61 -6.89 -5.32
C CYS A 220 -1.01 -6.90 -3.84
N CYS A 221 -0.08 -6.47 -3.00
CA CYS A 221 -0.14 -6.78 -1.59
C CYS A 221 -1.26 -6.04 -0.85
N GLY A 222 -1.82 -4.98 -1.44
CA GLY A 222 -2.86 -4.19 -0.82
C GLY A 222 -2.38 -3.71 0.53
N THR A 223 -3.15 -4.05 1.57
CA THR A 223 -2.82 -3.71 2.94
C THR A 223 -1.79 -4.63 3.60
N GLY A 224 -1.20 -5.57 2.87
CA GLY A 224 -0.10 -6.42 3.34
C GLY A 224 -0.51 -7.71 4.06
N SER A 225 -1.76 -8.17 3.91
CA SER A 225 -2.29 -9.33 4.67
C SER A 225 -1.46 -10.60 4.49
N TYR A 226 -1.09 -10.94 3.24
CA TYR A 226 -0.28 -12.13 2.97
C TYR A 226 1.13 -11.98 3.54
N LEU A 227 1.75 -10.80 3.44
CA LEU A 227 3.09 -10.54 3.96
C LEU A 227 3.14 -10.67 5.48
N VAL A 228 2.12 -10.13 6.18
CA VAL A 228 1.95 -10.29 7.63
C VAL A 228 1.89 -11.76 8.01
N GLU A 229 1.07 -12.54 7.31
CA GLU A 229 0.88 -13.96 7.62
C GLU A 229 2.13 -14.79 7.29
N VAL A 230 2.83 -14.50 6.19
CA VAL A 230 4.13 -15.12 5.87
C VAL A 230 5.14 -14.87 6.99
N LEU A 231 5.27 -13.63 7.47
CA LEU A 231 6.18 -13.31 8.58
C LEU A 231 5.78 -14.00 9.89
N ARG A 232 4.47 -14.18 10.16
CA ARG A 232 4.00 -14.98 11.31
C ARG A 232 4.44 -16.44 11.20
N HIS A 233 4.29 -17.05 10.02
CA HIS A 233 4.75 -18.42 9.75
C HIS A 233 6.28 -18.56 9.92
N ILE A 234 7.04 -17.59 9.41
CA ILE A 234 8.49 -17.54 9.59
C ILE A 234 8.84 -17.47 11.08
N TYR A 235 8.24 -16.53 11.83
CA TYR A 235 8.44 -16.40 13.27
C TYR A 235 8.15 -17.70 14.03
N GLN A 236 7.02 -18.35 13.73
CA GLN A 236 6.62 -19.60 14.39
C GLN A 236 7.63 -20.73 14.14
N THR A 237 8.13 -20.85 12.91
CA THR A 237 9.14 -21.85 12.54
C THR A 237 10.50 -21.57 13.19
N LEU A 238 10.94 -20.30 13.21
CA LEU A 238 12.18 -19.92 13.89
C LEU A 238 12.10 -20.16 15.40
N LYS A 239 10.93 -19.88 16.00
CA LYS A 239 10.67 -20.10 17.43
C LYS A 239 10.67 -21.59 17.80
N SER A 240 10.05 -22.45 16.98
CA SER A 240 10.01 -23.90 17.27
C SER A 240 11.38 -24.56 17.18
N LYS A 241 12.32 -23.97 16.43
CA LYS A 241 13.71 -24.41 16.34
C LYS A 241 14.60 -24.00 17.52
N GLY A 242 14.10 -23.22 18.48
CA GLY A 242 14.88 -22.77 19.64
C GLY A 242 15.95 -21.72 19.31
N ALA A 243 15.79 -20.96 18.22
CA ALA A 243 16.74 -19.94 17.77
C ALA A 243 16.65 -18.62 18.58
N ASP A 244 16.59 -18.68 19.91
CA ASP A 244 16.25 -17.50 20.75
C ASP A 244 17.23 -16.33 20.59
N ALA A 245 18.51 -16.57 20.30
CA ALA A 245 19.52 -15.51 20.20
C ALA A 245 19.42 -14.67 18.91
N LEU A 246 18.91 -15.24 17.80
CA LEU A 246 18.92 -14.58 16.48
C LEU A 246 17.52 -14.41 15.87
N LEU A 247 16.47 -14.98 16.47
CA LEU A 247 15.11 -14.94 15.95
C LEU A 247 14.66 -13.53 15.52
N ALA A 248 14.87 -12.52 16.38
CA ALA A 248 14.48 -11.15 16.07
C ALA A 248 15.25 -10.58 14.86
N SER A 249 16.54 -10.89 14.75
CA SER A 249 17.39 -10.49 13.63
C SER A 249 16.95 -11.19 12.34
N ASP A 250 16.72 -12.50 12.38
CA ASP A 250 16.36 -13.30 11.21
C ASP A 250 14.97 -12.94 10.67
N LEU A 251 14.00 -12.73 11.56
CA LEU A 251 12.66 -12.26 11.19
C LEU A 251 12.75 -10.87 10.53
N LYS A 252 13.54 -9.97 11.10
CA LYS A 252 13.77 -8.64 10.54
C LYS A 252 14.44 -8.74 9.16
N GLN A 253 15.49 -9.54 9.01
CA GLN A 253 16.14 -9.72 7.72
C GLN A 253 15.19 -10.31 6.67
N ALA A 254 14.31 -11.23 7.06
CA ALA A 254 13.27 -11.74 6.17
C ALA A 254 12.32 -10.63 5.69
N ALA A 255 11.83 -9.78 6.60
CA ALA A 255 10.94 -8.67 6.27
C ALA A 255 11.59 -7.58 5.38
N LEU A 256 12.90 -7.37 5.50
CA LEU A 256 13.64 -6.38 4.72
C LEU A 256 14.07 -6.90 3.34
N LYS A 257 14.43 -8.18 3.24
CA LYS A 257 15.21 -8.71 2.10
C LYS A 257 14.68 -9.99 1.46
N ARG A 258 13.64 -10.62 2.00
CA ARG A 258 13.09 -11.87 1.42
C ARG A 258 11.59 -11.83 1.17
N VAL A 259 10.85 -11.09 1.98
CA VAL A 259 9.39 -11.00 1.90
C VAL A 259 9.04 -9.65 1.27
N PHE A 260 8.68 -9.68 -0.01
CA PHE A 260 8.45 -8.50 -0.82
C PHE A 260 6.98 -8.29 -1.14
N GLY A 261 6.57 -7.03 -1.22
CA GLY A 261 5.24 -6.63 -1.64
C GLY A 261 5.29 -5.56 -2.72
N PHE A 262 4.45 -5.64 -3.74
CA PHE A 262 4.20 -4.53 -4.65
C PHE A 262 2.78 -4.03 -4.48
N GLU A 263 2.63 -2.71 -4.50
CA GLU A 263 1.34 -2.05 -4.47
C GLU A 263 1.37 -0.84 -5.40
N ILE A 264 0.29 -0.61 -6.14
CA ILE A 264 0.20 0.48 -7.10
C ILE A 264 -0.45 1.73 -6.48
N LEU A 265 -1.23 1.57 -5.42
CA LEU A 265 -1.96 2.65 -4.75
C LEU A 265 -1.20 3.13 -3.49
N PRO A 266 -0.91 4.44 -3.35
CA PRO A 266 -0.20 4.98 -2.18
C PRO A 266 -0.85 4.67 -0.83
N ALA A 267 -2.17 4.65 -0.76
CA ALA A 267 -2.92 4.43 0.48
C ALA A 267 -2.75 3.02 1.07
N PRO A 268 -3.08 1.92 0.36
CA PRO A 268 -2.82 0.57 0.87
C PRO A 268 -1.32 0.30 1.06
N PHE A 269 -0.45 0.92 0.25
CA PHE A 269 1.00 0.87 0.42
C PHE A 269 1.50 1.43 1.78
N VAL A 270 0.93 2.54 2.26
CA VAL A 270 1.22 3.06 3.62
C VAL A 270 0.74 2.08 4.68
N VAL A 271 -0.48 1.58 4.48
CA VAL A 271 -1.13 0.68 5.42
C VAL A 271 -0.35 -0.62 5.59
N SER A 272 0.19 -1.19 4.51
CA SER A 272 1.01 -2.40 4.57
C SER A 272 2.31 -2.17 5.35
N HIS A 273 3.00 -1.04 5.15
CA HIS A 273 4.17 -0.67 5.95
C HIS A 273 3.84 -0.58 7.43
N MET A 274 2.73 0.08 7.77
CA MET A 274 2.28 0.20 9.15
C MET A 274 1.98 -1.18 9.74
N GLN A 275 1.24 -2.06 9.05
CA GLN A 275 0.94 -3.40 9.54
C GLN A 275 2.20 -4.23 9.80
N LEU A 276 3.16 -4.19 8.87
CA LEU A 276 4.41 -4.93 8.99
C LEU A 276 5.27 -4.40 10.12
N GLY A 277 5.40 -3.07 10.26
CA GLY A 277 6.13 -2.44 11.36
C GLY A 277 5.55 -2.79 12.74
N LEU A 278 4.22 -2.78 12.86
CA LEU A 278 3.52 -3.16 14.10
C LEU A 278 3.70 -4.63 14.42
N LEU A 279 3.56 -5.52 13.42
CA LEU A 279 3.79 -6.94 13.59
C LEU A 279 5.20 -7.20 14.11
N LEU A 280 6.21 -6.63 13.45
CA LEU A 280 7.61 -6.78 13.81
C LEU A 280 7.89 -6.26 15.22
N GLN A 281 7.34 -5.11 15.60
CA GLN A 281 7.44 -4.59 16.96
C GLN A 281 6.85 -5.56 17.99
N ASN A 282 5.63 -6.08 17.74
CA ASN A 282 4.95 -6.99 18.65
C ASN A 282 5.66 -8.35 18.78
N LEU A 283 6.39 -8.76 17.74
CA LEU A 283 7.20 -9.99 17.74
C LEU A 283 8.64 -9.77 18.28
N GLY A 284 8.95 -8.58 18.80
CA GLY A 284 10.26 -8.27 19.38
C GLY A 284 11.36 -7.96 18.36
N ALA A 285 11.00 -7.67 17.11
CA ALA A 285 11.91 -7.38 16.01
C ALA A 285 11.69 -5.97 15.39
N PRO A 286 11.56 -4.89 16.18
CA PRO A 286 11.14 -3.58 15.67
C PRO A 286 12.10 -3.03 14.60
N LEU A 287 11.53 -2.37 13.60
CA LEU A 287 12.28 -1.63 12.59
C LEU A 287 12.99 -0.42 13.24
N SER A 288 14.23 -0.17 12.85
CA SER A 288 15.05 0.91 13.35
C SER A 288 14.85 2.21 12.57
N ASP A 289 14.42 3.26 13.28
CA ASP A 289 14.32 4.62 12.74
C ASP A 289 15.70 5.21 12.38
N THR A 290 16.76 4.86 13.12
CA THR A 290 18.08 5.47 12.97
C THR A 290 18.85 4.95 11.77
N THR A 291 18.58 3.71 11.36
CA THR A 291 19.17 3.07 10.17
C THR A 291 18.18 3.04 9.00
N HIS A 292 17.06 3.77 9.11
CA HIS A 292 16.00 3.86 8.10
C HIS A 292 15.52 2.49 7.58
N GLU A 293 15.35 1.53 8.50
CA GLU A 293 14.85 0.20 8.14
C GLU A 293 13.37 0.26 7.76
N ARG A 294 13.01 -0.42 6.66
CA ARG A 294 11.62 -0.59 6.21
C ARG A 294 11.38 -2.01 5.72
N ALA A 295 10.12 -2.43 5.73
CA ALA A 295 9.73 -3.67 5.07
C ALA A 295 9.96 -3.58 3.56
N GLY A 296 10.21 -4.71 2.90
CA GLY A 296 10.42 -4.85 1.46
C GLY A 296 9.15 -4.63 0.62
N VAL A 297 8.35 -3.62 0.93
CA VAL A 297 7.14 -3.26 0.18
C VAL A 297 7.43 -2.05 -0.68
N TYR A 298 7.05 -2.08 -1.95
CA TYR A 298 7.36 -1.03 -2.92
C TYR A 298 6.12 -0.49 -3.64
N LEU A 299 6.07 0.85 -3.78
CA LEU A 299 5.04 1.53 -4.56
C LEU A 299 5.39 1.41 -6.05
N THR A 300 4.82 0.44 -6.75
CA THR A 300 5.15 0.15 -8.16
C THR A 300 4.03 -0.62 -8.85
N ASN A 301 4.01 -0.56 -10.19
CA ASN A 301 3.15 -1.44 -10.98
C ASN A 301 3.81 -2.81 -11.15
N ALA A 302 3.21 -3.86 -10.60
CA ALA A 302 3.75 -5.21 -10.64
C ALA A 302 3.71 -5.87 -12.02
N LEU A 303 3.01 -5.31 -13.01
CA LEU A 303 2.94 -5.85 -14.37
C LEU A 303 4.00 -5.25 -15.31
N THR A 304 4.82 -4.32 -14.82
CA THR A 304 5.82 -3.61 -15.63
C THR A 304 7.19 -3.53 -14.95
N GLY A 305 8.22 -3.21 -15.72
CA GLY A 305 9.58 -2.96 -15.20
C GLY A 305 10.35 -4.23 -14.89
N TRP A 306 9.92 -5.37 -15.43
CA TRP A 306 10.65 -6.63 -15.30
C TRP A 306 11.78 -6.78 -16.32
N GLU A 307 11.67 -6.09 -17.46
CA GLU A 307 12.75 -5.99 -18.42
C GLU A 307 13.50 -4.66 -18.22
N PRO A 308 14.84 -4.64 -18.34
CA PRO A 308 15.61 -3.40 -18.30
C PRO A 308 15.16 -2.42 -19.37
N LEU A 309 15.07 -1.14 -19.02
CA LEU A 309 14.83 -0.08 -19.98
C LEU A 309 16.08 0.14 -20.85
N ASP A 310 15.86 0.51 -22.11
CA ASP A 310 16.96 1.00 -22.93
C ASP A 310 17.54 2.32 -22.35
N PRO A 311 18.83 2.62 -22.58
CA PRO A 311 19.50 3.75 -21.94
C PRO A 311 18.85 5.12 -22.20
N GLU A 312 18.21 5.31 -23.36
CA GLU A 312 17.52 6.55 -23.70
C GLU A 312 16.21 6.69 -22.92
N LYS A 313 15.41 5.63 -22.85
CA LYS A 313 14.19 5.60 -22.02
C LYS A 313 14.51 5.71 -20.53
N GLU A 314 15.61 5.13 -20.07
CA GLU A 314 16.03 5.28 -18.67
C GLU A 314 16.37 6.75 -18.35
N LYS A 315 17.11 7.45 -19.21
CA LYS A 315 17.36 8.88 -19.06
C LYS A 315 16.08 9.70 -19.08
N ALA A 316 15.16 9.41 -19.99
CA ALA A 316 13.87 10.09 -20.08
C ALA A 316 13.03 9.85 -18.81
N PHE A 317 13.00 8.62 -18.31
CA PHE A 317 12.31 8.25 -17.08
C PHE A 317 12.88 8.99 -15.86
N GLN A 318 14.21 9.02 -15.72
CA GLN A 318 14.88 9.78 -14.66
C GLN A 318 14.57 11.27 -14.75
N ALA A 319 14.60 11.85 -15.95
CA ALA A 319 14.25 13.26 -16.18
C ALA A 319 12.83 13.58 -15.71
N MET A 320 11.84 12.71 -15.99
CA MET A 320 10.45 12.88 -15.55
C MET A 320 10.28 12.86 -14.03
N LEU A 321 11.15 12.16 -13.29
CA LEU A 321 11.09 12.03 -11.84
C LEU A 321 12.12 12.90 -11.09
N THR A 322 12.81 13.81 -11.78
CA THR A 322 13.84 14.67 -11.16
C THR A 322 13.31 15.48 -9.96
N GLY A 323 12.04 15.89 -10.01
CA GLY A 323 11.38 16.59 -8.89
C GLY A 323 10.94 15.69 -7.72
N PHE A 324 11.09 14.37 -7.85
CA PHE A 324 10.65 13.36 -6.88
C PHE A 324 11.75 12.29 -6.66
N PRO A 325 12.91 12.66 -6.10
CA PRO A 325 14.03 11.73 -5.94
C PRO A 325 13.68 10.48 -5.12
N GLN A 326 12.83 10.60 -4.10
CA GLN A 326 12.37 9.45 -3.30
C GLN A 326 11.51 8.48 -4.11
N LEU A 327 10.71 8.99 -5.05
CA LEU A 327 9.92 8.14 -5.95
C LEU A 327 10.83 7.45 -6.98
N LEU A 328 11.86 8.14 -7.46
CA LEU A 328 12.86 7.55 -8.34
C LEU A 328 13.62 6.40 -7.64
N GLU A 329 14.06 6.62 -6.40
CA GLU A 329 14.70 5.58 -5.57
C GLU A 329 13.76 4.40 -5.31
N GLU A 330 12.49 4.67 -5.00
CA GLU A 330 11.45 3.65 -4.84
C GLU A 330 11.31 2.77 -6.09
N GLN A 331 11.31 3.37 -7.29
CA GLN A 331 11.26 2.62 -8.55
C GLN A 331 12.55 1.85 -8.82
N ALA A 332 13.71 2.39 -8.45
CA ALA A 332 14.99 1.69 -8.59
C ALA A 332 15.04 0.45 -7.70
N ASP A 333 14.60 0.55 -6.45
CA ASP A 333 14.57 -0.59 -5.52
C ASP A 333 13.53 -1.64 -5.93
N ALA A 334 12.34 -1.21 -6.36
CA ALA A 334 11.36 -2.11 -6.95
C ALA A 334 11.93 -2.90 -8.14
N ARG A 335 12.68 -2.24 -9.04
CA ARG A 335 13.32 -2.89 -10.19
C ARG A 335 14.41 -3.88 -9.77
N LYS A 336 15.19 -3.58 -8.73
CA LYS A 336 16.16 -4.56 -8.19
C LYS A 336 15.45 -5.85 -7.78
N VAL A 337 14.32 -5.76 -7.09
CA VAL A 337 13.52 -6.93 -6.74
C VAL A 337 13.01 -7.64 -7.99
N LYS A 338 12.44 -6.91 -8.95
CA LYS A 338 11.89 -7.49 -10.19
C LYS A 338 12.95 -8.20 -11.05
N GLN A 339 14.17 -7.68 -11.11
CA GLN A 339 15.17 -8.09 -12.11
C GLN A 339 16.29 -8.96 -11.55
N GLN A 340 16.55 -8.92 -10.24
CA GLN A 340 17.75 -9.52 -9.64
C GLN A 340 17.44 -10.53 -8.53
N VAL A 341 16.27 -10.45 -7.89
CA VAL A 341 15.92 -11.34 -6.79
C VAL A 341 15.37 -12.67 -7.33
N PRO A 342 15.87 -13.83 -6.86
CA PRO A 342 15.38 -15.14 -7.27
C PRO A 342 14.09 -15.49 -6.51
N ILE A 343 12.96 -14.92 -6.92
CA ILE A 343 11.66 -15.19 -6.30
C ILE A 343 11.29 -16.67 -6.50
N LEU A 344 11.01 -17.36 -5.39
CA LEU A 344 10.58 -18.77 -5.41
C LEU A 344 9.08 -18.92 -5.16
N VAL A 345 8.49 -17.99 -4.39
CA VAL A 345 7.08 -18.02 -4.02
C VAL A 345 6.41 -16.73 -4.47
N ILE A 346 5.35 -16.86 -5.27
CA ILE A 346 4.44 -15.76 -5.57
C ILE A 346 3.06 -16.13 -5.05
N LEU A 347 2.51 -15.30 -4.16
CA LEU A 347 1.16 -15.47 -3.61
C LEU A 347 0.46 -14.12 -3.46
N GLY A 348 -0.86 -14.10 -3.44
CA GLY A 348 -1.61 -12.86 -3.28
C GLY A 348 -3.05 -13.01 -3.76
N ASN A 349 -3.76 -11.88 -3.81
CA ASN A 349 -5.11 -11.78 -4.36
C ASN A 349 -5.13 -10.72 -5.46
N PRO A 350 -4.92 -11.08 -6.73
CA PRO A 350 -4.82 -10.11 -7.82
C PRO A 350 -6.17 -9.45 -8.12
N PRO A 351 -6.16 -8.21 -8.64
CA PRO A 351 -7.38 -7.51 -9.02
C PRO A 351 -8.06 -8.20 -10.21
N TYR A 352 -9.39 -8.27 -10.18
CA TYR A 352 -10.20 -8.91 -11.23
C TYR A 352 -10.50 -7.95 -12.40
N ASN A 353 -10.88 -6.71 -12.09
CA ASN A 353 -11.37 -5.75 -13.08
C ASN A 353 -10.27 -4.79 -13.51
N ALA A 354 -10.14 -4.53 -14.82
CA ALA A 354 -9.26 -3.48 -15.31
C ALA A 354 -9.82 -2.09 -14.98
N PHE A 355 -8.97 -1.20 -14.46
CA PHE A 355 -9.34 0.20 -14.25
C PHE A 355 -9.08 1.02 -15.52
N ALA A 356 -9.82 2.11 -15.72
CA ALA A 356 -9.55 3.05 -16.81
C ALA A 356 -8.11 3.59 -16.68
N GLY A 357 -7.33 3.56 -17.76
CA GLY A 357 -5.95 4.04 -17.76
C GLY A 357 -4.88 3.05 -17.26
N THR A 358 -5.22 1.76 -17.08
CA THR A 358 -4.27 0.65 -16.90
C THR A 358 -3.91 0.02 -18.26
N ALA A 359 -2.91 -0.88 -18.32
CA ALA A 359 -2.43 -1.43 -19.60
C ALA A 359 -1.83 -0.38 -20.55
N THR A 360 -1.17 0.66 -20.05
CA THR A 360 -0.67 1.73 -20.94
C THR A 360 0.62 1.32 -21.65
N THR A 361 1.38 0.41 -21.05
CA THR A 361 2.68 -0.04 -21.55
C THR A 361 2.54 -1.22 -22.50
N LYS A 362 3.50 -1.35 -23.43
CA LYS A 362 3.58 -2.50 -24.32
C LYS A 362 3.77 -3.81 -23.53
N GLU A 363 4.61 -3.78 -22.50
CA GLU A 363 4.87 -4.93 -21.63
C GLU A 363 3.58 -5.48 -21.02
N GLU A 364 2.72 -4.61 -20.51
CA GLU A 364 1.45 -5.02 -19.91
C GLU A 364 0.43 -5.47 -20.96
N LYS A 365 0.28 -4.74 -22.07
CA LYS A 365 -0.66 -5.08 -23.17
C LYS A 365 -0.36 -6.43 -23.82
N ASP A 366 0.91 -6.70 -24.07
CA ASP A 366 1.35 -7.87 -24.82
C ASP A 366 1.63 -9.08 -23.89
N SER A 367 1.55 -8.88 -22.57
CA SER A 367 1.88 -9.92 -21.56
C SER A 367 1.15 -11.24 -21.81
N VAL A 368 -0.15 -11.18 -22.10
CA VAL A 368 -1.05 -12.32 -22.31
C VAL A 368 -1.18 -12.75 -23.77
N ALA A 369 -0.40 -12.15 -24.69
CA ALA A 369 -0.44 -12.54 -26.11
C ALA A 369 -0.19 -14.05 -26.34
N PRO A 370 0.74 -14.73 -25.63
CA PRO A 370 0.94 -16.17 -25.76
C PRO A 370 -0.31 -17.00 -25.43
N TYR A 371 -1.11 -16.58 -24.43
CA TYR A 371 -2.34 -17.29 -24.08
C TYR A 371 -3.41 -17.20 -25.16
N LYS A 372 -3.36 -16.17 -26.02
CA LYS A 372 -4.33 -15.93 -27.09
C LYS A 372 -3.98 -16.67 -28.38
N GLU A 373 -2.80 -17.27 -28.46
CA GLU A 373 -2.36 -18.01 -29.63
C GLU A 373 -3.20 -19.27 -29.83
N SER A 374 -3.61 -19.52 -31.07
CA SER A 374 -4.42 -20.69 -31.47
C SER A 374 -5.81 -20.86 -30.81
N LEU A 375 -6.21 -20.06 -29.82
CA LEU A 375 -7.51 -20.19 -29.14
C LEU A 375 -8.70 -20.03 -30.08
N THR A 376 -8.69 -18.98 -30.90
CA THR A 376 -9.78 -18.73 -31.84
C THR A 376 -9.79 -19.76 -32.96
N LYS A 377 -8.60 -20.18 -33.44
CA LYS A 377 -8.46 -21.12 -34.56
C LYS A 377 -8.78 -22.57 -34.17
N LYS A 378 -8.44 -22.98 -32.94
CA LYS A 378 -8.57 -24.36 -32.45
C LYS A 378 -9.84 -24.60 -31.63
N TRP A 379 -10.29 -23.60 -30.87
CA TRP A 379 -11.36 -23.76 -29.88
C TRP A 379 -12.54 -22.80 -30.08
N GLY A 380 -12.47 -21.85 -31.03
CA GLY A 380 -13.55 -20.89 -31.29
C GLY A 380 -13.83 -19.88 -30.16
N ILE A 381 -12.92 -19.78 -29.17
CA ILE A 381 -13.11 -18.93 -28.00
C ILE A 381 -12.77 -17.46 -28.34
N LYS A 382 -13.67 -16.54 -27.97
CA LYS A 382 -13.47 -15.09 -28.12
C LYS A 382 -12.47 -14.60 -27.08
N LYS A 383 -11.46 -13.85 -27.53
CA LYS A 383 -10.24 -13.48 -26.78
C LYS A 383 -10.44 -12.51 -25.62
N PHE A 384 -11.62 -11.92 -25.45
CA PHE A 384 -11.83 -10.77 -24.55
C PHE A 384 -11.69 -11.11 -23.06
N ASN A 385 -12.07 -12.33 -22.64
CA ASN A 385 -11.92 -12.77 -21.24
C ASN A 385 -10.45 -13.02 -20.83
N LEU A 386 -9.50 -13.00 -21.77
CA LEU A 386 -8.07 -13.21 -21.48
C LEU A 386 -7.31 -11.91 -21.24
N ASP A 387 -7.99 -10.77 -21.32
CA ASP A 387 -7.43 -9.46 -21.05
C ASP A 387 -7.62 -9.00 -19.60
N ASP A 388 -8.33 -9.78 -18.78
CA ASP A 388 -8.57 -9.48 -17.37
C ASP A 388 -7.25 -9.39 -16.58
N LEU A 389 -7.22 -8.47 -15.59
CA LEU A 389 -6.01 -8.18 -14.84
C LEU A 389 -5.46 -9.41 -14.13
N TYR A 390 -6.33 -10.21 -13.49
CA TYR A 390 -5.89 -11.40 -12.75
C TYR A 390 -5.10 -12.38 -13.64
N ILE A 391 -5.42 -12.47 -14.94
CA ILE A 391 -4.71 -13.32 -15.90
C ILE A 391 -3.31 -12.76 -16.20
N ARG A 392 -3.17 -11.44 -16.26
CA ARG A 392 -1.86 -10.79 -16.41
C ARG A 392 -0.98 -11.03 -15.18
N PHE A 393 -1.57 -11.03 -13.98
CA PHE A 393 -0.86 -11.37 -12.75
C PHE A 393 -0.42 -12.85 -12.74
N PHE A 394 -1.28 -13.78 -13.19
CA PHE A 394 -0.87 -15.17 -13.39
C PHE A 394 0.27 -15.30 -14.39
N ARG A 395 0.17 -14.61 -15.53
CA ARG A 395 1.22 -14.63 -16.55
C ARG A 395 2.52 -14.01 -16.07
N MET A 396 2.44 -12.94 -15.28
CA MET A 396 3.59 -12.37 -14.62
C MET A 396 4.23 -13.41 -13.70
N ALA A 397 3.44 -14.06 -12.83
CA ALA A 397 3.97 -15.06 -11.92
C ALA A 397 4.66 -16.23 -12.66
N GLU A 398 4.05 -16.75 -13.72
CA GLU A 398 4.59 -17.81 -14.58
C GLU A 398 5.92 -17.43 -15.24
N ARG A 399 6.17 -16.15 -15.52
CA ARG A 399 7.43 -15.70 -16.13
C ARG A 399 8.56 -15.51 -15.11
N ARG A 400 8.24 -15.46 -13.82
CA ARG A 400 9.16 -15.02 -12.77
C ARG A 400 9.58 -16.11 -11.81
N ILE A 401 8.70 -17.10 -11.58
CA ILE A 401 9.09 -18.43 -11.10
C ILE A 401 9.72 -19.16 -12.29
#